data_AF-A0A509EKZ5-F1
#
_entry.id   AF-A0A509EKZ5-F1
#
_cell.length_a   1.000
_cell.length_b   1.000
_cell.length_c   1.000
_cell.angle_alpha   90.00
_cell.angle_beta   90.00
_cell.angle_gamma   90.00
#
_symmetry.space_group_name_H-M   'P 1'
#
loop_
_entity.id
_entity.type
_entity.pdbx_description
1 polymer ?
#
loop_
_entity_poly.entity_id
_entity_poly.type
_entity_poly.pdbx_seq_one_letter_code
_entity_poly.pdbx_strand_id
1 'polypeptide(L)'
;MSHGFDAATAAAETHAAPVPRAPGLLGAIEGAIRGLNNLILMLGGVALVAACLVLSYSVLIRYVFKEPTEWQDEMAVFLIVGATFGSAAAVQAKRGHVAIEALTGLLSPTVNRVRLLLADIVSFVFVAFFTWKSFTLLHEAWVDGQVSQSTWGPPLWIPYSMMAAGMTLLGIQLALQILEAVLYGPGRAGWAAPKVGVAADVNRDMASRPDLTPRGPDVLASQTKGSGR
;
A
#
# COMPACT_ATOMS: atom_id res chain seq x y z
N MET A 1 -21.48 21.89 3.23
CA MET A 1 -20.05 21.73 3.56
C MET A 1 -19.79 20.50 4.47
N SER A 2 -20.67 19.49 4.52
CA SER A 2 -20.54 18.30 5.40
C SER A 2 -19.96 17.05 4.74
N HIS A 3 -19.85 17.01 3.41
CA HIS A 3 -19.42 15.82 2.65
C HIS A 3 -18.00 15.32 2.95
N GLY A 4 -17.14 16.15 3.57
CA GLY A 4 -15.79 15.75 3.95
C GLY A 4 -15.74 14.77 5.14
N PHE A 5 -16.71 14.87 6.06
CA PHE A 5 -16.78 14.00 7.23
C PHE A 5 -17.41 12.63 6.89
N ASP A 6 -18.36 12.61 5.95
CA ASP A 6 -18.98 11.37 5.45
C ASP A 6 -18.00 10.52 4.63
N ALA A 7 -17.13 11.13 3.84
CA ALA A 7 -16.09 10.39 3.09
C ALA A 7 -15.02 9.78 4.01
N ALA A 8 -14.65 10.48 5.10
CA ALA A 8 -13.74 9.96 6.12
C ALA A 8 -14.39 8.82 6.95
N THR A 9 -15.70 8.91 7.21
CA THR A 9 -16.48 7.89 7.90
C THR A 9 -16.71 6.66 7.00
N ALA A 10 -16.99 6.85 5.72
CA ALA A 10 -17.14 5.77 4.73
C ALA A 10 -15.81 5.04 4.45
N ALA A 11 -14.67 5.73 4.52
CA ALA A 11 -13.35 5.08 4.48
C ALA A 11 -13.10 4.22 5.73
N ALA A 12 -13.66 4.62 6.89
CA ALA A 12 -13.56 3.88 8.14
C ALA A 12 -14.49 2.64 8.19
N GLU A 13 -15.59 2.63 7.43
CA GLU A 13 -16.54 1.51 7.32
C GLU A 13 -16.18 0.49 6.23
N THR A 14 -14.89 0.34 5.91
CA THR A 14 -14.44 -0.84 5.17
C THR A 14 -14.55 -2.06 6.10
N HIS A 15 -15.72 -2.71 6.07
CA HIS A 15 -15.96 -4.02 6.68
C HIS A 15 -14.75 -4.92 6.41
N ALA A 16 -13.97 -5.18 7.46
CA ALA A 16 -12.82 -6.06 7.40
C ALA A 16 -13.28 -7.42 6.89
N ALA A 17 -12.87 -7.78 5.67
CA ALA A 17 -13.18 -9.07 5.06
C ALA A 17 -12.84 -10.20 6.06
N PRO A 18 -13.68 -11.26 6.18
CA PRO A 18 -13.47 -12.33 7.15
C PRO A 18 -12.06 -12.89 7.03
N VAL A 19 -11.30 -12.78 8.13
CA VAL A 19 -9.88 -13.17 8.21
C VAL A 19 -9.75 -14.64 7.76
N PRO A 20 -8.98 -14.93 6.70
CA PRO A 20 -8.64 -16.30 6.35
C PRO A 20 -7.85 -16.91 7.51
N ARG A 21 -8.50 -17.74 8.33
CA ARG A 21 -7.82 -18.55 9.35
C ARG A 21 -7.24 -19.78 8.65
N ALA A 22 -5.99 -19.72 8.21
CA ALA A 22 -5.24 -20.95 8.01
C ALA A 22 -5.12 -21.66 9.38
N PRO A 23 -5.58 -22.90 9.55
CA PRO A 23 -5.45 -23.60 10.83
C PRO A 23 -3.97 -23.93 11.13
N GLY A 24 -3.51 -23.70 12.36
CA GLY A 24 -2.19 -24.11 12.85
C GLY A 24 -1.12 -23.02 12.86
N LEU A 25 0.15 -23.42 12.70
CA LEU A 25 1.35 -22.57 12.82
C LEU A 25 1.37 -21.39 11.83
N LEU A 26 0.85 -21.60 10.61
CA LEU A 26 0.79 -20.58 9.56
C LEU A 26 -0.09 -19.40 9.96
N GLY A 27 -1.26 -19.66 10.57
CA GLY A 27 -2.14 -18.60 11.05
C GLY A 27 -1.54 -17.78 12.20
N ALA A 28 -0.71 -18.41 13.05
CA ALA A 28 0.01 -17.69 14.11
C ALA A 28 1.11 -16.77 13.53
N ILE A 29 1.85 -17.26 12.53
CA ILE A 29 2.87 -16.46 11.82
C ILE A 29 2.23 -15.28 11.10
N GLU A 30 1.14 -15.51 10.37
CA GLU A 30 0.39 -14.42 9.72
C GLU A 30 -0.11 -13.39 10.74
N GLY A 31 -0.64 -13.83 11.88
CA GLY A 31 -1.10 -12.95 12.95
C GLY A 31 0.02 -12.08 13.52
N ALA A 32 1.19 -12.69 13.78
CA ALA A 32 2.37 -11.97 14.25
C ALA A 32 2.87 -10.94 13.22
N ILE A 33 2.94 -11.33 11.95
CA ILE A 33 3.34 -10.43 10.84
C ILE A 33 2.34 -9.29 10.70
N ARG A 34 1.04 -9.53 10.82
CA ARG A 34 0.02 -8.48 10.77
C ARG A 34 0.18 -7.49 11.94
N GLY A 35 0.42 -8.00 13.15
CA GLY A 35 0.67 -7.15 14.33
C GLY A 35 1.91 -6.27 14.14
N LEU A 36 3.01 -6.89 13.67
CA LEU A 36 4.25 -6.18 13.36
C LEU A 36 4.04 -5.13 12.25
N ASN A 37 3.37 -5.49 11.16
CA ASN A 37 3.04 -4.61 10.05
C ASN A 37 2.20 -3.40 10.50
N ASN A 38 1.22 -3.60 11.38
CA ASN A 38 0.41 -2.49 11.91
C ASN A 38 1.23 -1.54 12.78
N LEU A 39 2.11 -2.06 13.63
CA LEU A 39 3.04 -1.24 14.39
C LEU A 39 3.96 -0.43 13.46
N ILE A 40 4.54 -1.08 12.45
CA ILE A 40 5.43 -0.42 11.50
C ILE A 40 4.68 0.65 10.69
N LEU A 41 3.43 0.41 10.29
CA LEU A 41 2.61 1.43 9.63
C LEU A 41 2.38 2.65 10.52
N MET A 42 2.08 2.44 11.81
CA MET A 42 1.91 3.54 12.75
C MET A 42 3.20 4.34 12.91
N LEU A 43 4.34 3.64 13.10
CA LEU A 43 5.65 4.27 13.19
C LEU A 43 6.03 5.00 11.90
N GLY A 44 5.73 4.43 10.73
CA GLY A 44 5.94 5.06 9.43
C GLY A 44 5.11 6.33 9.23
N GLY A 45 3.85 6.32 9.68
CA GLY A 45 3.01 7.52 9.69
C GLY A 45 3.58 8.63 10.57
N VAL A 46 4.02 8.28 11.79
CA VAL A 46 4.69 9.23 12.70
C VAL A 46 5.99 9.76 12.09
N ALA A 47 6.78 8.89 11.45
CA ALA A 47 8.03 9.27 10.81
C ALA A 47 7.80 10.25 9.64
N LEU A 48 6.76 10.07 8.84
CA LEU A 48 6.40 11.00 7.77
C LEU A 48 5.94 12.37 8.30
N VAL A 49 5.13 12.38 9.36
CA VAL A 49 4.76 13.63 10.03
C VAL A 49 5.99 14.33 10.59
N ALA A 50 6.89 13.59 11.24
CA ALA A 50 8.15 14.13 11.74
C ALA A 50 9.02 14.69 10.61
N ALA A 51 9.17 14.00 9.48
CA ALA A 51 9.91 14.49 8.33
C ALA A 51 9.32 15.80 7.79
N CYS A 52 7.99 15.90 7.70
CA CYS A 52 7.29 17.12 7.30
C CYS A 52 7.58 18.28 8.26
N LEU A 53 7.54 18.04 9.57
CA LEU A 53 7.84 19.06 10.59
C LEU A 53 9.31 19.51 10.52
N VAL A 54 10.24 18.58 10.31
CA VAL A 54 11.68 18.84 10.21
C VAL A 54 12.00 19.71 8.99
N LEU A 55 11.42 19.40 7.84
CA LEU A 55 11.59 20.20 6.63
C LEU A 55 10.91 21.57 6.77
N SER A 56 9.72 21.62 7.37
CA SER A 56 9.02 22.90 7.64
C SER A 56 9.84 23.78 8.58
N TYR A 57 10.44 23.20 9.63
CA TYR A 57 11.34 23.88 10.54
C TYR A 57 12.59 24.41 9.81
N SER A 58 13.21 23.62 8.94
CA SER A 58 14.36 24.05 8.12
C SER A 58 14.04 25.30 7.30
N VAL A 59 12.88 25.32 6.65
CA VAL A 59 12.39 26.48 5.89
C VAL A 59 12.20 27.69 6.80
N LEU A 60 11.51 27.53 7.94
CA LEU A 60 11.27 28.63 8.87
C LEU A 60 12.57 29.25 9.39
N ILE A 61 13.52 28.43 9.83
CA ILE A 61 14.80 28.90 10.36
C ILE A 61 15.62 29.62 9.29
N ARG A 62 15.68 29.04 8.09
CA ARG A 62 16.44 29.64 6.98
C ARG A 62 15.89 31.01 6.58
N TYR A 63 14.58 31.20 6.55
CA TYR A 63 13.99 32.46 6.08
C TYR A 63 13.80 33.50 7.19
N VAL A 64 13.49 33.09 8.42
CA VAL A 64 13.24 34.01 9.54
C VAL A 64 14.53 34.36 10.25
N PHE A 65 15.33 33.35 10.61
CA PHE A 65 16.54 33.50 11.41
C PHE A 65 17.81 33.66 10.56
N LYS A 66 17.71 33.43 9.24
CA LYS A 66 18.80 33.57 8.25
C LYS A 66 20.03 32.69 8.54
N GLU A 67 19.85 31.63 9.34
CA GLU A 67 20.89 30.63 9.61
C GLU A 67 20.50 29.31 8.95
N PRO A 68 21.29 28.77 8.00
CA PRO A 68 21.05 27.46 7.46
C PRO A 68 21.48 26.39 8.46
N THR A 69 20.72 25.30 8.47
CA THR A 69 20.91 24.14 9.32
C THR A 69 21.16 22.93 8.43
N GLU A 70 22.19 22.15 8.78
CA GLU A 70 22.80 21.15 7.88
C GLU A 70 22.30 19.71 8.10
N TRP A 71 21.43 19.46 9.10
CA TRP A 71 21.05 18.09 9.52
C TRP A 71 19.65 17.65 9.07
N GLN A 72 18.79 18.61 8.69
CA GLN A 72 17.37 18.31 8.42
C GLN A 72 17.17 17.46 7.18
N ASP A 73 17.99 17.68 6.15
CA ASP A 73 17.80 17.02 4.86
C ASP A 73 18.03 15.51 5.01
N GLU A 74 19.12 15.10 5.67
CA GLU A 74 19.41 13.69 5.92
C GLU A 74 18.45 13.08 6.92
N MET A 75 18.06 13.82 7.97
CA MET A 75 17.09 13.30 8.94
C MET A 75 15.74 13.04 8.28
N ALA A 76 15.28 13.95 7.41
CA ALA A 76 14.07 13.73 6.63
C ALA A 76 14.22 12.54 5.68
N VAL A 77 15.34 12.39 4.98
CA VAL A 77 15.61 11.24 4.12
C VAL A 77 15.57 9.94 4.92
N PHE A 78 16.19 9.87 6.10
CA PHE A 78 16.23 8.65 6.92
C PHE A 78 14.84 8.27 7.42
N LEU A 79 14.05 9.26 7.85
CA LEU A 79 12.66 9.06 8.25
C LEU A 79 11.79 8.54 7.08
N ILE A 80 11.96 9.12 5.89
CA ILE A 80 11.22 8.71 4.69
C ILE A 80 11.64 7.31 4.25
N VAL A 81 12.93 6.98 4.26
CA VAL A 81 13.45 5.63 3.96
C VAL A 81 12.84 4.62 4.93
N GLY A 82 12.89 4.92 6.23
CA GLY A 82 12.27 4.09 7.27
C GLY A 82 10.79 3.86 7.06
N ALA A 83 10.04 4.93 6.83
CA ALA A 83 8.60 4.86 6.58
C ALA A 83 8.27 4.06 5.31
N THR A 84 9.02 4.28 4.24
CA THR A 84 8.80 3.67 2.92
C THR A 84 9.04 2.16 2.96
N PHE A 85 10.24 1.75 3.37
CA PHE A 85 10.62 0.34 3.37
C PHE A 85 9.93 -0.42 4.51
N GLY A 86 9.76 0.19 5.68
CA GLY A 86 9.03 -0.42 6.78
C GLY A 86 7.57 -0.71 6.42
N SER A 87 6.88 0.24 5.79
CA SER A 87 5.45 0.09 5.47
C SER A 87 5.19 -0.81 4.27
N ALA A 88 6.20 -1.12 3.46
CA ALA A 88 6.04 -1.83 2.19
C ALA A 88 5.36 -3.20 2.37
N ALA A 89 5.77 -3.99 3.37
CA ALA A 89 5.18 -5.30 3.65
C ALA A 89 3.69 -5.18 4.03
N ALA A 90 3.33 -4.20 4.86
CA ALA A 90 1.97 -3.98 5.29
C ALA A 90 1.05 -3.53 4.15
N VAL A 91 1.56 -2.70 3.23
CA VAL A 91 0.85 -2.29 2.01
C VAL A 91 0.71 -3.48 1.06
N GLN A 92 1.76 -4.27 0.88
CA GLN A 92 1.74 -5.49 0.06
C GLN A 92 0.74 -6.52 0.59
N ALA A 93 0.64 -6.67 1.92
CA ALA A 93 -0.33 -7.56 2.57
C ALA A 93 -1.78 -7.24 2.17
N LYS A 94 -2.09 -5.95 1.92
CA LYS A 94 -3.41 -5.49 1.47
C LYS A 94 -3.66 -5.68 -0.03
N ARG A 95 -2.66 -6.16 -0.80
CA ARG A 95 -2.68 -6.34 -2.26
C ARG A 95 -3.22 -5.09 -2.99
N GLY A 96 -2.60 -3.93 -2.77
CA GLY A 96 -3.05 -2.65 -3.30
C GLY A 96 -2.71 -2.37 -4.78
N HIS A 97 -2.48 -3.39 -5.62
CA HIS A 97 -2.11 -3.19 -7.03
C HIS A 97 -3.33 -2.86 -7.89
N VAL A 98 -3.87 -1.65 -7.72
CA VAL A 98 -5.06 -1.14 -8.43
C VAL A 98 -4.92 -1.24 -9.96
N ALA A 99 -3.70 -1.01 -10.49
CA ALA A 99 -3.43 -1.13 -11.92
C ALA A 99 -3.53 -2.58 -12.44
N ILE A 100 -3.24 -3.57 -11.59
CA ILE A 100 -3.38 -4.98 -11.95
C ILE A 100 -4.86 -5.38 -11.90
N GLU A 101 -5.62 -4.82 -10.96
CA GLU A 101 -7.05 -5.07 -10.77
C GLU A 101 -7.93 -4.55 -11.92
N ALA A 102 -7.60 -3.41 -12.56
CA ALA A 102 -8.39 -2.86 -13.67
C ALA A 102 -8.52 -3.81 -14.88
N LEU A 103 -7.51 -4.66 -15.12
CA LEU A 103 -7.52 -5.63 -16.22
C LEU A 103 -8.31 -6.91 -15.88
N THR A 104 -8.66 -7.13 -14.61
CA THR A 104 -9.29 -8.38 -14.15
C THR A 104 -10.70 -8.57 -14.68
N GLY A 105 -11.43 -7.49 -14.98
CA GLY A 105 -12.78 -7.54 -15.53
C GLY A 105 -12.87 -7.98 -16.99
N LEU A 106 -11.74 -8.02 -17.71
CA LEU A 106 -11.69 -8.35 -19.14
C LEU A 106 -11.15 -9.78 -19.41
N LEU A 107 -10.59 -10.44 -18.40
CA LEU A 107 -9.91 -11.73 -18.53
C LEU A 107 -10.71 -12.87 -17.89
N SER A 108 -10.55 -14.09 -18.42
CA SER A 108 -11.15 -15.28 -17.80
C SER A 108 -10.51 -15.57 -16.42
N PRO A 109 -11.24 -16.20 -15.48
CA PRO A 109 -10.78 -16.39 -14.10
C PRO A 109 -9.43 -17.11 -13.99
N THR A 110 -9.18 -18.08 -14.86
CA THR A 110 -7.94 -18.87 -14.88
C THR A 110 -6.74 -18.06 -15.37
N VAL A 111 -6.91 -17.24 -16.42
CA VAL A 111 -5.83 -16.41 -16.95
C VAL A 111 -5.46 -15.31 -15.96
N ASN A 112 -6.47 -14.73 -15.31
CA ASN A 112 -6.24 -13.72 -14.28
C ASN A 112 -5.46 -14.29 -13.08
N ARG A 113 -5.75 -15.54 -12.68
CA ARG A 113 -5.01 -16.24 -11.63
C ARG A 113 -3.53 -16.42 -11.98
N VAL A 114 -3.24 -16.92 -13.19
CA VAL A 114 -1.86 -17.13 -13.64
C VAL A 114 -1.10 -15.80 -13.71
N ARG A 115 -1.75 -14.75 -14.21
CA ARG A 115 -1.19 -13.39 -14.25
C ARG A 115 -0.82 -12.87 -12.86
N LEU A 116 -1.72 -12.99 -11.88
CA LEU A 116 -1.47 -12.56 -10.50
C LEU A 116 -0.32 -13.34 -9.87
N LEU A 117 -0.29 -14.66 -10.06
CA LEU A 117 0.80 -15.50 -9.56
C LEU A 117 2.14 -15.12 -10.20
N LEU A 118 2.17 -14.89 -11.52
CA LEU A 118 3.38 -14.45 -12.21
C LEU A 118 3.85 -13.09 -11.71
N ALA A 119 2.93 -12.13 -11.50
CA ALA A 119 3.26 -10.84 -10.93
C ALA A 119 3.89 -10.99 -9.53
N ASP A 120 3.26 -11.78 -8.65
CA ASP A 120 3.79 -12.05 -7.31
C ASP A 120 5.18 -12.70 -7.37
N ILE A 121 5.41 -13.67 -8.26
CA ILE A 121 6.72 -14.34 -8.44
C ILE A 121 7.78 -13.35 -8.93
N VAL A 122 7.47 -12.54 -9.95
CA VAL A 122 8.42 -11.54 -10.48
C VAL A 122 8.76 -10.51 -9.41
N SER A 123 7.75 -10.01 -8.68
CA SER A 123 7.94 -9.12 -7.53
C SER A 123 8.81 -9.77 -6.46
N PHE A 124 8.58 -11.05 -6.14
CA PHE A 124 9.39 -11.77 -5.15
C PHE A 124 10.86 -11.91 -5.58
N VAL A 125 11.13 -12.28 -6.84
CA VAL A 125 12.51 -12.36 -7.36
C VAL A 125 13.22 -11.01 -7.28
N PHE A 126 12.54 -9.93 -7.67
CA PHE A 126 13.08 -8.57 -7.56
C PHE A 126 13.36 -8.20 -6.09
N VAL A 127 12.41 -8.44 -5.19
CA VAL A 127 12.56 -8.14 -3.76
C VAL A 127 13.68 -8.97 -3.13
N ALA A 128 13.84 -10.23 -3.50
CA ALA A 128 14.92 -11.09 -3.02
C ALA A 128 16.30 -10.55 -3.45
N PHE A 129 16.45 -10.17 -4.73
CA PHE A 129 17.66 -9.54 -5.23
C PHE A 129 17.95 -8.22 -4.51
N PHE A 130 16.94 -7.36 -4.37
CA PHE A 130 17.09 -6.07 -3.72
C PHE A 130 17.44 -6.22 -2.23
N THR A 131 16.85 -7.19 -1.53
CA THR A 131 17.16 -7.52 -0.14
C THR A 131 18.62 -7.90 0.00
N TRP A 132 19.14 -8.78 -0.87
CA TRP A 132 20.55 -9.14 -0.87
C TRP A 132 21.46 -7.92 -1.08
N LYS A 133 21.17 -7.09 -2.09
CA LYS A 133 21.92 -5.85 -2.34
C LYS A 133 21.85 -4.87 -1.18
N SER A 134 20.72 -4.78 -0.48
CA SER A 134 20.56 -3.93 0.69
C SER A 134 21.46 -4.37 1.85
N PHE A 135 21.60 -5.69 2.07
CA PHE A 135 22.55 -6.22 3.05
C PHE A 135 24.00 -5.99 2.64
N THR A 136 24.34 -6.08 1.36
CA THR A 136 25.67 -5.73 0.86
C THR A 136 26.00 -4.26 1.16
N LEU A 137 25.09 -3.33 0.84
CA LEU A 137 25.26 -1.90 1.14
C LEU A 137 25.37 -1.63 2.64
N LEU A 138 24.55 -2.29 3.46
CA LEU A 138 24.63 -2.17 4.92
C LEU A 138 26.00 -2.62 5.43
N HIS A 139 26.51 -3.75 4.92
CA HIS A 139 27.80 -4.29 5.32
C HIS A 139 28.95 -3.37 4.91
N GLU A 140 28.96 -2.90 3.67
CA GLU A 140 29.93 -1.92 3.16
C GLU A 140 29.90 -0.63 4.00
N ALA A 141 28.71 -0.07 4.25
CA ALA A 141 28.57 1.14 5.06
C ALA A 141 29.06 0.97 6.50
N TRP A 142 28.90 -0.21 7.08
CA TRP A 142 29.37 -0.51 8.42
C TRP A 142 30.89 -0.70 8.48
N VAL A 143 31.46 -1.47 7.53
CA VAL A 143 32.89 -1.79 7.51
C VAL A 143 33.73 -0.59 7.08
N ASP A 144 33.31 0.12 6.03
CA ASP A 144 34.05 1.25 5.49
C ASP A 144 33.74 2.57 6.24
N GLY A 145 32.82 2.53 7.21
CA GLY A 145 32.40 3.71 7.96
C GLY A 145 31.77 4.80 7.09
N GLN A 146 30.98 4.41 6.10
CA GLN A 146 30.43 5.35 5.12
C GLN A 146 29.49 6.35 5.79
N VAL A 147 29.70 7.62 5.48
CA VAL A 147 28.88 8.75 5.92
C VAL A 147 28.27 9.46 4.72
N SER A 148 27.16 10.16 4.96
CA SER A 148 26.57 11.04 3.95
C SER A 148 27.59 12.07 3.48
N GLN A 149 27.50 12.48 2.21
CA GLN A 149 28.38 13.49 1.59
C GLN A 149 28.00 14.94 1.97
N SER A 150 27.32 15.11 3.09
CA SER A 150 26.93 16.41 3.59
C SER A 150 27.83 16.88 4.72
N THR A 151 27.72 18.16 5.06
CA THR A 151 28.42 18.77 6.18
C THR A 151 28.13 18.05 7.51
N TRP A 152 26.90 17.56 7.70
CA TRP A 152 26.51 16.83 8.90
C TRP A 152 27.06 15.41 8.93
N GLY A 153 27.20 14.76 7.77
CA GLY A 153 27.86 13.47 7.62
C GLY A 153 27.34 12.33 8.52
N PRO A 154 26.02 12.11 8.67
CA PRO A 154 25.52 10.98 9.45
C PRO A 154 25.90 9.64 8.81
N PRO A 155 26.06 8.58 9.62
CA PRO A 155 26.47 7.28 9.12
C PRO A 155 25.35 6.60 8.30
N LEU A 156 25.71 6.04 7.15
CA LEU A 156 24.76 5.45 6.19
C LEU A 156 24.28 4.04 6.56
N TRP A 157 24.90 3.40 7.55
CA TRP A 157 24.40 2.11 8.03
C TRP A 157 22.96 2.21 8.59
N ILE A 158 22.56 3.38 9.10
CA ILE A 158 21.21 3.63 9.62
C ILE A 158 20.16 3.42 8.51
N PRO A 159 20.11 4.24 7.43
CA PRO A 159 19.11 4.07 6.38
C PRO A 159 19.25 2.71 5.66
N TYR A 160 20.46 2.18 5.47
CA TYR A 160 20.64 0.87 4.85
C TYR A 160 20.13 -0.28 5.72
N SER A 161 20.21 -0.18 7.04
CA SER A 161 19.63 -1.17 7.95
C SER A 161 18.11 -1.18 7.88
N MET A 162 17.48 0.01 7.82
CA MET A 162 16.04 0.15 7.67
C MET A 162 15.56 -0.42 6.32
N MET A 163 16.31 -0.14 5.26
CA MET A 163 16.06 -0.68 3.93
C MET A 163 16.18 -2.21 3.91
N ALA A 164 17.27 -2.78 4.43
CA ALA A 164 17.48 -4.22 4.48
C ALA A 164 16.39 -4.94 5.30
N ALA A 165 16.04 -4.40 6.47
CA ALA A 165 14.98 -4.94 7.31
C ALA A 165 13.60 -4.87 6.63
N GLY A 166 13.23 -3.72 6.06
CA GLY A 166 11.94 -3.54 5.39
C GLY A 166 11.78 -4.43 4.15
N MET A 167 12.85 -4.55 3.35
CA MET A 167 12.85 -5.42 2.16
C MET A 167 12.80 -6.91 2.51
N THR A 168 13.46 -7.32 3.60
CA THR A 168 13.34 -8.68 4.13
C THR A 168 11.90 -8.98 4.54
N LEU A 169 11.25 -8.07 5.27
CA LEU A 169 9.86 -8.23 5.70
C LEU A 169 8.90 -8.30 4.51
N LEU A 170 9.12 -7.45 3.49
CA LEU A 170 8.35 -7.49 2.24
C LEU A 170 8.55 -8.83 1.50
N GLY A 171 9.77 -9.35 1.46
CA GLY A 171 10.10 -10.64 0.85
C GLY A 171 9.36 -11.78 1.54
N ILE A 172 9.34 -11.80 2.88
CA ILE A 172 8.57 -12.78 3.66
C ILE A 172 7.07 -12.67 3.34
N GLN A 173 6.53 -11.45 3.28
CA GLN A 173 5.11 -11.24 2.95
C GLN A 173 4.75 -11.76 1.56
N LEU A 174 5.60 -11.52 0.55
CA LEU A 174 5.42 -12.04 -0.80
C LEU A 174 5.52 -13.57 -0.85
N ALA A 175 6.48 -14.16 -0.14
CA ALA A 175 6.63 -15.61 -0.06
C ALA A 175 5.38 -16.28 0.55
N LEU A 176 4.83 -15.71 1.61
CA LEU A 176 3.58 -16.21 2.22
C LEU A 176 2.40 -16.11 1.25
N GLN A 177 2.27 -14.97 0.55
CA GLN A 177 1.22 -14.77 -0.45
C GLN A 177 1.29 -15.79 -1.60
N ILE A 178 2.49 -16.09 -2.09
CA ILE A 178 2.73 -17.10 -3.13
C ILE A 178 2.41 -18.50 -2.57
N LEU A 179 2.86 -18.81 -1.36
CA LEU A 179 2.63 -20.11 -0.73
C LEU A 179 1.14 -20.38 -0.51
N GLU A 180 0.40 -19.41 0.02
CA GLU A 180 -1.05 -19.49 0.21
C GLU A 180 -1.78 -19.71 -1.13
N ALA A 181 -1.35 -19.00 -2.18
CA ALA A 181 -1.89 -19.12 -3.53
C ALA A 181 -1.68 -20.50 -4.16
N VAL A 182 -0.53 -21.12 -3.89
CA VAL A 182 -0.18 -22.45 -4.40
C VAL A 182 -0.87 -23.55 -3.60
N LEU A 183 -0.88 -23.46 -2.26
CA LEU A 183 -1.40 -24.52 -1.38
C LEU A 183 -2.92 -24.51 -1.22
N TYR A 184 -3.52 -23.33 -1.05
CA TYR A 184 -4.94 -23.20 -0.68
C TYR A 184 -5.82 -22.61 -1.78
N GLY A 185 -5.20 -22.18 -2.88
CA GLY A 185 -5.89 -21.63 -4.03
C GLY A 185 -6.34 -20.16 -3.88
N PRO A 186 -6.98 -19.61 -4.93
CA PRO A 186 -7.20 -18.16 -5.11
C PRO A 186 -8.05 -17.49 -4.04
N GLY A 187 -9.01 -18.25 -3.49
CA GLY A 187 -9.97 -17.76 -2.51
C GLY A 187 -9.32 -17.31 -1.21
N ARG A 188 -8.26 -18.01 -0.78
CA ARG A 188 -7.58 -17.72 0.49
C ARG A 188 -6.41 -16.76 0.34
N ALA A 189 -5.74 -16.76 -0.81
CA ALA A 189 -4.63 -15.85 -1.11
C ALA A 189 -5.06 -14.37 -1.31
N GLY A 190 -6.35 -14.05 -1.20
CA GLY A 190 -6.87 -12.69 -1.36
C GLY A 190 -7.05 -12.24 -2.82
N TRP A 191 -7.05 -13.17 -3.78
CA TRP A 191 -7.29 -12.87 -5.21
C TRP A 191 -8.77 -12.77 -5.59
N ALA A 192 -9.68 -13.16 -4.69
CA ALA A 192 -11.05 -13.50 -5.04
C ALA A 192 -12.08 -12.36 -4.98
N ALA A 193 -11.74 -11.21 -4.39
CA ALA A 193 -12.63 -10.06 -4.39
C ALA A 193 -12.02 -8.99 -5.31
N PRO A 194 -12.47 -8.84 -6.56
CA PRO A 194 -12.18 -7.62 -7.29
C PRO A 194 -12.72 -6.49 -6.43
N LYS A 195 -11.84 -5.62 -5.94
CA LYS A 195 -12.23 -4.34 -5.34
C LYS A 195 -12.68 -3.48 -6.51
N VAL A 196 -13.85 -3.81 -7.07
CA VAL A 196 -14.48 -2.96 -8.07
C VAL A 196 -14.80 -1.70 -7.31
N GLY A 197 -13.97 -0.68 -7.55
CA GLY A 197 -13.92 0.53 -6.74
C GLY A 197 -15.29 1.14 -6.57
N VAL A 198 -15.50 1.78 -5.42
CA VAL A 198 -16.54 2.75 -5.04
C VAL A 198 -17.78 2.83 -5.95
N ALA A 199 -17.63 3.11 -7.25
CA ALA A 199 -18.69 3.04 -8.26
C ALA A 199 -19.52 1.74 -8.28
N ALA A 200 -18.96 0.55 -8.08
CA ALA A 200 -19.74 -0.69 -8.10
C ALA A 200 -20.53 -0.93 -6.81
N ASP A 201 -19.95 -0.60 -5.66
CA ASP A 201 -20.68 -0.61 -4.38
C ASP A 201 -21.73 0.50 -4.35
N VAL A 202 -21.43 1.69 -4.88
CA VAL A 202 -22.41 2.78 -5.06
C VAL A 202 -23.57 2.33 -5.95
N ASN A 203 -23.31 1.62 -7.06
CA ASN A 203 -24.37 1.13 -7.94
C ASN A 203 -25.21 0.01 -7.27
N ARG A 204 -24.59 -0.83 -6.43
CA ARG A 204 -25.27 -1.89 -5.68
C ARG A 204 -26.13 -1.33 -4.55
N ASP A 205 -25.64 -0.31 -3.86
CA ASP A 205 -26.36 0.42 -2.83
C ASP A 205 -27.50 1.25 -3.44
N MET A 206 -27.30 1.84 -4.62
CA MET A 206 -28.37 2.52 -5.38
C MET A 206 -29.45 1.54 -5.87
N ALA A 207 -29.10 0.31 -6.23
CA ALA A 207 -30.08 -0.70 -6.61
C ALA A 207 -31.00 -1.11 -5.43
N SER A 208 -30.51 -0.99 -4.20
CA SER A 208 -31.31 -1.21 -2.97
C SER A 208 -32.18 -0.01 -2.57
N ARG A 209 -31.97 1.15 -3.19
CA ARG A 209 -32.66 2.43 -2.92
C ARG A 209 -33.31 3.00 -4.20
N PRO A 210 -34.43 2.42 -4.65
CA PRO A 210 -35.13 2.84 -5.87
C PRO A 210 -35.65 4.29 -5.82
N ASP A 211 -35.73 4.88 -4.62
CA ASP A 211 -36.07 6.28 -4.35
C ASP A 211 -34.97 7.29 -4.76
N LEU A 212 -33.71 6.84 -4.85
CA LEU A 212 -32.56 7.69 -5.18
C LEU A 212 -32.06 7.50 -6.62
N THR A 213 -32.59 6.53 -7.36
CA THR A 213 -32.26 6.37 -8.78
C THR A 213 -32.87 7.53 -9.59
N PRO A 214 -32.06 8.40 -10.22
CA PRO A 214 -32.60 9.45 -11.07
C PRO A 214 -33.25 8.78 -12.27
N ARG A 215 -34.58 8.81 -12.34
CA ARG A 215 -35.31 8.49 -13.58
C ARG A 215 -34.92 9.56 -14.59
N GLY A 216 -33.93 9.24 -15.42
CA GLY A 216 -33.67 10.02 -16.62
C GLY A 216 -34.98 10.14 -17.42
N PRO A 217 -35.20 11.27 -18.12
CA PRO A 217 -36.40 11.41 -18.94
C PRO A 217 -36.46 10.24 -19.94
N ASP A 218 -37.57 9.49 -19.91
CA ASP A 218 -37.86 8.40 -20.85
C ASP A 218 -38.01 8.99 -22.26
N VAL A 219 -36.88 9.17 -22.95
CA VAL A 219 -36.79 9.62 -24.35
C VAL A 219 -37.49 8.66 -25.33
N LEU A 220 -37.82 7.44 -24.89
CA LEU A 220 -38.54 6.45 -25.69
C LEU A 220 -40.07 6.52 -25.54
N ALA A 221 -40.59 7.15 -24.47
CA ALA A 221 -42.04 7.30 -24.30
C ALA A 221 -42.61 8.50 -25.08
N SER A 222 -41.77 9.45 -25.49
CA SER A 222 -42.19 10.64 -26.25
C SER A 222 -42.26 10.44 -27.77
N GLN A 223 -41.70 9.35 -28.30
CA GLN A 223 -41.66 9.09 -29.75
C GLN A 223 -42.90 8.32 -30.28
N THR A 224 -43.75 7.77 -29.42
CA THR A 224 -44.92 6.96 -29.85
C THR A 224 -46.25 7.71 -29.94
N LYS A 225 -46.28 9.03 -29.70
CA LYS A 225 -47.51 9.85 -29.79
C LYS A 225 -47.62 10.78 -31.02
N GLY A 226 -46.77 10.60 -32.03
CA GLY A 226 -46.65 11.53 -33.17
C GLY A 226 -46.98 10.98 -34.57
N SER A 227 -47.64 9.82 -34.70
CA SER A 227 -48.09 9.31 -36.01
C SER A 227 -49.59 9.05 -35.97
N GLY A 228 -50.37 10.05 -36.38
CA GLY A 228 -51.82 10.01 -36.33
C GLY A 228 -52.44 11.34 -36.69
N ARG A 229 -52.13 11.85 -37.89
CA ARG A 229 -52.98 12.69 -38.75
C ARG A 229 -52.29 12.97 -40.07
#